data_AF-A0A3A0CSX8-F1
#
_entry.id   AF-A0A3A0CSX8-F1
#
_cell.length_a   1.000
_cell.length_b   1.000
_cell.length_c   1.000
_cell.angle_alpha   90.00
_cell.angle_beta   90.00
_cell.angle_gamma   90.00
#
_symmetry.space_group_name_H-M   'P 1'
#
loop_
_entity.id
_entity.type
_entity.pdbx_description
1 polymer ?
#
loop_
_entity_poly.entity_id
_entity_poly.type
_entity_poly.pdbx_seq_one_letter_code
_entity_poly.pdbx_strand_id
1 'polypeptide(L)'
;MIHRCLILALMLGAWGMSARADDWLHYAADARRSGRASGAPDALNAVLWTVSQYPPGTPIAFVGPSSPVMFAGRVYANARYFEGSLHVHNRLIAIEGATGIVLWQTLVDKSVLDSWSSPAVDAVNGLVLLPTGAKLNAIDAVTGALHWATPLNRNVVNASPLVLPDVVAGRAFITDYDGFGQSASLYCINTSPYDAVKNPYEPGEIVWTEPIGGASGATAASENGIVYVSSISFDEGNCVAAGAITAFEIAASPESRRLWTTCAGTGFFGGVTIAHGFVFAASYNLSGSGDNSLLVKIDAATGQIVWTIPCERTSSIPVVAGDRIFLSAGINGFGSAPKVQCFRDDGASAVKLWDTFVDTGGSLVLGGWTHQPLYSDGMLYVGKIPVGGGFFGAYTDLYMLDVSRAPDDPLFVRDHHAGVGSSPAMVNGRLYTIGPNGLSALAQRGDCNGDGTLDGLDIACFVDRLLHGASIADTALLDFTLDGVLTVDDVPAFVTTLLGAS
;
A
#
# COMPACT_ATOMS: atom_id res chain seq x y z
N MET A 1 -38.28 -6.67 -54.14
CA MET A 1 -37.38 -5.53 -54.38
C MET A 1 -37.06 -4.92 -53.01
N ILE A 2 -35.81 -5.13 -52.56
CA ILE A 2 -35.06 -4.43 -51.49
C ILE A 2 -35.61 -4.52 -50.05
N HIS A 3 -35.06 -5.48 -49.29
CA HIS A 3 -34.89 -5.42 -47.83
C HIS A 3 -33.83 -4.36 -47.47
N ARG A 4 -34.09 -3.53 -46.45
CA ARG A 4 -33.07 -2.75 -45.76
C ARG A 4 -33.07 -3.14 -44.28
N CYS A 5 -32.09 -3.96 -43.89
CA CYS A 5 -31.68 -4.15 -42.51
C CYS A 5 -30.89 -2.92 -42.07
N LEU A 6 -31.31 -2.29 -40.97
CA LEU A 6 -30.54 -1.30 -40.25
C LEU A 6 -29.65 -2.05 -39.24
N ILE A 7 -28.35 -2.14 -39.53
CA ILE A 7 -27.34 -2.52 -38.53
C ILE A 7 -26.90 -1.23 -37.86
N LEU A 8 -27.37 -1.00 -36.64
CA LEU A 8 -26.81 0.02 -35.75
C LEU A 8 -25.55 -0.58 -35.12
N ALA A 9 -24.39 -0.20 -35.65
CA ALA A 9 -23.11 -0.55 -35.04
C ALA A 9 -22.91 0.28 -33.76
N LEU A 10 -22.96 -0.39 -32.61
CA LEU A 10 -22.49 0.12 -31.33
C LEU A 10 -20.97 0.37 -31.44
N MET A 11 -20.57 1.61 -31.68
CA MET A 11 -19.24 2.07 -31.32
C MET A 11 -19.24 2.42 -29.82
N LEU A 12 -19.10 1.40 -28.98
CA LEU A 12 -18.60 1.61 -27.62
C LEU A 12 -17.13 1.97 -27.78
N GLY A 13 -16.83 3.26 -27.71
CA GLY A 13 -15.45 3.73 -27.60
C GLY A 13 -14.85 3.11 -26.34
N ALA A 14 -13.87 2.24 -26.51
CA ALA A 14 -12.96 1.85 -25.45
C ALA A 14 -12.11 3.09 -25.16
N TRP A 15 -12.58 3.95 -24.25
CA TRP A 15 -11.73 4.95 -23.61
C TRP A 15 -10.75 4.15 -22.76
N GLY A 16 -9.57 3.88 -23.31
CA GLY A 16 -8.49 3.23 -22.56
C GLY A 16 -8.19 4.08 -21.33
N MET A 17 -8.40 3.52 -20.13
CA MET A 17 -7.94 4.14 -18.89
C MET A 17 -6.43 3.93 -18.85
N SER A 18 -5.66 4.93 -19.26
CA SER A 18 -4.21 4.92 -19.05
C SER A 18 -3.91 5.30 -17.61
N ALA A 19 -2.89 4.68 -17.02
CA ALA A 19 -2.36 5.09 -15.72
C ALA A 19 -1.99 6.58 -15.77
N ARG A 20 -2.38 7.31 -14.72
CA ARG A 20 -1.88 8.66 -14.48
C ARG A 20 -0.55 8.57 -13.75
N ALA A 21 0.31 9.58 -13.93
CA ALA A 21 1.61 9.64 -13.25
C ALA A 21 1.48 9.51 -11.72
N ASP A 22 0.32 9.88 -11.17
CA ASP A 22 0.05 9.94 -9.74
C ASP A 22 -0.79 8.75 -9.22
N ASP A 23 -1.08 7.71 -10.02
CA ASP A 23 -1.83 6.55 -9.52
C ASP A 23 -1.02 5.77 -8.45
N TRP A 24 -1.73 5.19 -7.47
CA TRP A 24 -1.15 4.39 -6.39
C TRP A 24 -1.44 2.92 -6.63
N LEU A 25 -0.65 2.28 -7.49
CA LEU A 25 -1.00 0.98 -8.09
C LEU A 25 -0.68 -0.24 -7.21
N HIS A 26 0.13 -0.06 -6.16
CA HIS A 26 0.64 -1.14 -5.35
C HIS A 26 0.59 -0.82 -3.85
N TYR A 27 0.58 -1.85 -3.00
CA TYR A 27 1.01 -1.69 -1.61
C TYR A 27 2.40 -1.02 -1.58
N ALA A 28 2.53 0.06 -0.81
CA ALA A 28 3.71 0.93 -0.80
C ALA A 28 4.00 1.64 -2.15
N ALA A 29 2.95 2.16 -2.79
CA ALA A 29 2.93 3.02 -3.98
C ALA A 29 3.20 2.31 -5.31
N ASP A 30 4.37 1.69 -5.44
CA ASP A 30 4.92 1.28 -6.74
C ASP A 30 5.55 -0.12 -6.71
N ALA A 31 6.07 -0.55 -7.87
CA ALA A 31 6.75 -1.82 -8.03
C ALA A 31 8.03 -1.96 -7.19
N ARG A 32 8.65 -0.84 -6.79
CA ARG A 32 9.84 -0.82 -5.92
C ARG A 32 9.47 -0.80 -4.44
N ARG A 33 8.18 -0.67 -4.12
CA ARG A 33 7.64 -0.54 -2.76
C ARG A 33 8.21 0.68 -2.05
N SER A 34 8.32 1.79 -2.77
CA SER A 34 8.98 3.00 -2.24
C SER A 34 8.28 3.55 -1.00
N GLY A 35 6.96 3.41 -0.90
CA GLY A 35 6.14 4.08 0.12
C GLY A 35 6.25 5.60 0.02
N ARG A 36 6.49 6.12 -1.19
CA ARG A 36 6.72 7.53 -1.44
C ARG A 36 5.69 8.12 -2.38
N ALA A 37 5.48 9.41 -2.18
CA ALA A 37 4.58 10.24 -2.93
C ALA A 37 5.15 11.66 -3.01
N SER A 38 4.50 12.50 -3.82
CA SER A 38 4.70 13.96 -3.85
C SER A 38 3.34 14.63 -3.80
N GLY A 39 3.25 15.82 -3.18
CA GLY A 39 2.00 16.57 -3.09
C GLY A 39 0.98 15.88 -2.20
N ALA A 40 1.41 15.28 -1.09
CA ALA A 40 0.48 14.88 -0.04
C ALA A 40 -0.08 16.14 0.66
N PRO A 41 -1.27 16.06 1.29
CA PRO A 41 -1.86 17.21 1.96
C PRO A 41 -0.96 17.75 3.08
N ASP A 42 -0.73 19.06 3.12
CA ASP A 42 0.00 19.71 4.23
C ASP A 42 -0.84 19.84 5.52
N ALA A 43 -2.12 19.42 5.49
CA ALA A 43 -3.02 19.31 6.62
C ALA A 43 -4.05 18.17 6.44
N LEU A 44 -4.53 17.59 7.53
CA LEU A 44 -5.52 16.50 7.59
C LEU A 44 -6.89 16.99 8.10
N ASN A 45 -7.25 18.23 7.75
CA ASN A 45 -8.39 18.96 8.32
C ASN A 45 -9.69 18.89 7.46
N ALA A 46 -9.67 18.14 6.35
CA ALA A 46 -10.86 17.85 5.55
C ALA A 46 -11.05 16.35 5.36
N VAL A 47 -12.18 15.81 5.84
CA VAL A 47 -12.67 14.48 5.47
C VAL A 47 -13.62 14.66 4.29
N LEU A 48 -13.21 14.23 3.11
CA LEU A 48 -14.03 14.39 1.90
C LEU A 48 -15.22 13.43 1.91
N TRP A 49 -14.98 12.20 2.37
CA TRP A 49 -15.99 11.18 2.55
C TRP A 49 -15.45 10.03 3.42
N THR A 50 -16.37 9.27 4.01
CA THR A 50 -16.08 7.99 4.68
C THR A 50 -17.08 6.95 4.21
N VAL A 51 -16.58 5.81 3.74
CA VAL A 51 -17.38 4.65 3.34
C VAL A 51 -17.29 3.59 4.43
N SER A 52 -18.44 3.23 5.01
CA SER A 52 -18.53 2.25 6.10
C SER A 52 -19.58 1.17 5.88
N GLN A 53 -20.43 1.32 4.85
CA GLN A 53 -21.57 0.45 4.61
C GLN A 53 -21.91 0.37 3.11
N TYR A 54 -22.27 -0.82 2.64
CA TYR A 54 -22.82 -1.06 1.31
C TYR A 54 -23.49 -2.44 1.19
N PRO A 55 -24.76 -2.54 0.75
CA PRO A 55 -25.72 -1.42 0.57
C PRO A 55 -25.97 -0.67 1.90
N PRO A 56 -26.67 0.48 1.90
CA PRO A 56 -26.98 1.21 3.13
C PRO A 56 -27.58 0.31 4.22
N GLY A 57 -27.07 0.42 5.46
CA GLY A 57 -27.42 -0.43 6.59
C GLY A 57 -26.62 -1.74 6.69
N THR A 58 -25.79 -2.08 5.70
CA THR A 58 -24.93 -3.28 5.72
C THR A 58 -23.47 -2.88 5.90
N PRO A 59 -22.85 -3.12 7.08
CA PRO A 59 -21.48 -2.71 7.33
C PRO A 59 -20.45 -3.31 6.36
N ILE A 60 -19.41 -2.54 6.06
CA ILE A 60 -18.21 -3.00 5.39
C ILE A 60 -17.11 -3.20 6.42
N ALA A 61 -16.73 -4.45 6.61
CA ALA A 61 -15.60 -4.82 7.47
C ALA A 61 -14.29 -4.80 6.66
N PHE A 62 -13.73 -3.61 6.43
CA PHE A 62 -12.43 -3.49 5.77
C PHE A 62 -11.33 -4.27 6.52
N VAL A 63 -10.36 -4.79 5.77
CA VAL A 63 -9.20 -5.44 6.37
C VAL A 63 -8.25 -4.36 6.88
N GLY A 64 -8.32 -4.09 8.18
CA GLY A 64 -7.67 -2.96 8.84
C GLY A 64 -6.24 -2.68 8.35
N PRO A 65 -5.26 -3.59 8.52
CA PRO A 65 -3.86 -3.33 8.15
C PRO A 65 -3.57 -3.30 6.65
N SER A 66 -4.55 -3.64 5.80
CA SER A 66 -4.42 -3.55 4.35
C SER A 66 -4.32 -2.08 3.92
N SER A 67 -3.69 -1.83 2.77
CA SER A 67 -3.65 -0.53 2.12
C SER A 67 -4.63 -0.53 0.95
N PRO A 68 -5.43 0.54 0.77
CA PRO A 68 -6.13 0.74 -0.49
C PRO A 68 -5.14 0.99 -1.63
N VAL A 69 -5.58 0.79 -2.87
CA VAL A 69 -4.87 1.26 -4.07
C VAL A 69 -5.79 2.16 -4.88
N MET A 70 -5.23 3.06 -5.67
CA MET A 70 -6.00 3.99 -6.50
C MET A 70 -5.56 3.86 -7.95
N PHE A 71 -6.52 3.67 -8.83
CA PHE A 71 -6.30 3.70 -10.26
C PHE A 71 -7.47 4.37 -10.97
N ALA A 72 -7.13 5.33 -11.82
CA ALA A 72 -8.07 5.96 -12.75
C ALA A 72 -9.34 6.50 -12.07
N GLY A 73 -9.15 7.16 -10.92
CA GLY A 73 -10.21 7.80 -10.14
C GLY A 73 -11.01 6.85 -9.24
N ARG A 74 -10.58 5.61 -9.07
CA ARG A 74 -11.23 4.61 -8.20
C ARG A 74 -10.29 4.11 -7.14
N VAL A 75 -10.81 3.98 -5.93
CA VAL A 75 -10.13 3.39 -4.78
C VAL A 75 -10.57 1.95 -4.64
N TYR A 76 -9.62 1.03 -4.53
CA TYR A 76 -9.87 -0.40 -4.38
C TYR A 76 -9.36 -0.87 -3.03
N ALA A 77 -10.20 -1.60 -2.29
CA ALA A 77 -9.88 -2.05 -0.94
C ALA A 77 -10.38 -3.47 -0.67
N ASN A 78 -9.59 -4.21 0.13
CA ASN A 78 -9.94 -5.54 0.62
C ASN A 78 -10.83 -5.44 1.85
N ALA A 79 -11.94 -6.17 1.86
CA ALA A 79 -12.84 -6.26 3.00
C ALA A 79 -13.27 -7.71 3.26
N ARG A 80 -13.57 -8.00 4.52
CA ARG A 80 -14.17 -9.27 4.94
C ARG A 80 -15.68 -9.23 4.67
N TYR A 81 -16.22 -10.40 4.36
CA TYR A 81 -17.65 -10.63 4.21
C TYR A 81 -18.11 -11.68 5.22
N PHE A 82 -19.16 -11.34 5.95
CA PHE A 82 -19.67 -12.12 7.07
C PHE A 82 -21.10 -12.58 6.82
N GLU A 83 -21.40 -13.81 7.23
CA GLU A 83 -22.75 -14.31 7.41
C GLU A 83 -23.01 -14.43 8.92
N GLY A 84 -23.76 -13.47 9.46
CA GLY A 84 -23.81 -13.28 10.92
C GLY A 84 -22.44 -12.86 11.47
N SER A 85 -21.87 -13.64 12.38
CA SER A 85 -20.53 -13.42 12.93
C SER A 85 -19.44 -14.25 12.24
N LEU A 86 -19.80 -15.12 11.29
CA LEU A 86 -18.86 -16.01 10.62
C LEU A 86 -18.26 -15.32 9.39
N HIS A 87 -16.93 -15.16 9.38
CA HIS A 87 -16.19 -14.75 8.18
C HIS A 87 -16.17 -15.89 7.17
N VAL A 88 -16.91 -15.74 6.07
CA VAL A 88 -17.09 -16.78 5.03
C VAL A 88 -16.38 -16.45 3.72
N HIS A 89 -16.18 -15.16 3.41
CA HIS A 89 -15.55 -14.70 2.17
C HIS A 89 -14.76 -13.41 2.41
N ASN A 90 -13.91 -13.04 1.44
CA ASN A 90 -13.48 -11.65 1.29
C ASN A 90 -14.22 -11.02 0.10
N ARG A 91 -14.10 -9.71 -0.02
CA ARG A 91 -14.56 -8.96 -1.18
C ARG A 91 -13.56 -7.87 -1.54
N LEU A 92 -13.36 -7.68 -2.84
CA LEU A 92 -12.75 -6.47 -3.36
C LEU A 92 -13.86 -5.44 -3.57
N ILE A 93 -13.65 -4.21 -3.12
CA ILE A 93 -14.63 -3.12 -3.24
C ILE A 93 -13.99 -2.01 -4.05
N ALA A 94 -14.71 -1.48 -5.04
CA ALA A 94 -14.34 -0.30 -5.78
C ALA A 94 -15.21 0.89 -5.37
N ILE A 95 -14.55 2.00 -5.07
CA ILE A 95 -15.16 3.24 -4.59
C ILE A 95 -14.73 4.36 -5.52
N GLU A 96 -15.65 5.22 -5.93
CA GLU A 96 -15.32 6.43 -6.67
C GLU A 96 -14.50 7.38 -5.78
N GLY A 97 -13.26 7.65 -6.17
CA GLY A 97 -12.31 8.41 -5.34
C GLY A 97 -12.75 9.85 -5.07
N ALA A 98 -13.59 10.41 -5.96
CA ALA A 98 -14.12 11.75 -5.81
C ALA A 98 -15.29 11.84 -4.82
N THR A 99 -16.17 10.84 -4.74
CA THR A 99 -17.46 10.97 -4.05
C THR A 99 -17.64 9.98 -2.88
N GLY A 100 -16.82 8.94 -2.80
CA GLY A 100 -17.03 7.84 -1.86
C GLY A 100 -18.17 6.89 -2.27
N ILE A 101 -18.73 7.02 -3.46
CA ILE A 101 -19.77 6.10 -3.93
C ILE A 101 -19.17 4.72 -4.20
N VAL A 102 -19.70 3.68 -3.57
CA VAL A 102 -19.35 2.29 -3.92
C VAL A 102 -19.90 1.97 -5.30
N LEU A 103 -19.00 1.65 -6.23
CA LEU A 103 -19.34 1.35 -7.63
C LEU A 103 -19.70 -0.12 -7.81
N TRP A 104 -18.91 -1.01 -7.20
CA TRP A 104 -19.13 -2.44 -7.21
C TRP A 104 -18.40 -3.14 -6.05
N GLN A 105 -18.79 -4.37 -5.79
CA GLN A 105 -18.08 -5.29 -4.92
C GLN A 105 -18.08 -6.69 -5.52
N THR A 106 -16.97 -7.41 -5.36
CA THR A 106 -16.78 -8.74 -5.91
C THR A 106 -16.34 -9.69 -4.82
N LEU A 107 -17.15 -10.73 -4.56
CA LEU A 107 -16.81 -11.78 -3.61
C LEU A 107 -15.64 -12.61 -4.15
N VAL A 108 -14.71 -12.92 -3.27
CA VAL A 108 -13.57 -13.80 -3.50
C VAL A 108 -13.45 -14.78 -2.32
N ASP A 109 -12.52 -15.72 -2.42
CA ASP A 109 -12.28 -16.68 -1.36
C ASP A 109 -11.94 -16.00 -0.03
N LYS A 110 -12.22 -16.71 1.07
CA LYS A 110 -11.89 -16.24 2.41
C LYS A 110 -10.38 -16.10 2.58
N SER A 111 -9.93 -15.01 3.19
CA SER A 111 -8.55 -14.90 3.65
C SER A 111 -8.25 -15.87 4.78
N VAL A 112 -7.02 -16.38 4.83
CA VAL A 112 -6.54 -17.33 5.84
C VAL A 112 -5.60 -16.62 6.82
N LEU A 113 -5.60 -17.06 8.08
CA LEU A 113 -4.74 -16.51 9.15
C LEU A 113 -4.83 -14.98 9.30
N ASP A 114 -6.05 -14.42 9.22
CA ASP A 114 -6.29 -12.97 9.33
C ASP A 114 -5.48 -12.11 8.33
N SER A 115 -5.11 -12.68 7.18
CA SER A 115 -4.28 -12.02 6.18
C SER A 115 -4.72 -10.59 5.85
N TRP A 116 -3.76 -9.68 5.79
CA TRP A 116 -3.93 -8.26 5.42
C TRP A 116 -3.37 -7.91 4.05
N SER A 117 -3.30 -8.87 3.13
CA SER A 117 -2.95 -8.62 1.74
C SER A 117 -3.72 -7.45 1.15
N SER A 118 -2.99 -6.57 0.48
CA SER A 118 -3.53 -5.42 -0.24
C SER A 118 -3.68 -5.73 -1.72
N PRO A 119 -4.66 -5.12 -2.41
CA PRO A 119 -4.77 -5.23 -3.86
C PRO A 119 -3.56 -4.60 -4.57
N ALA A 120 -3.40 -4.92 -5.85
CA ALA A 120 -2.51 -4.22 -6.78
C ALA A 120 -3.20 -4.08 -8.14
N VAL A 121 -2.74 -3.16 -8.98
CA VAL A 121 -3.41 -2.84 -10.25
C VAL A 121 -2.51 -3.18 -11.44
N ASP A 122 -3.06 -3.90 -12.42
CA ASP A 122 -2.56 -3.96 -13.79
C ASP A 122 -3.26 -2.86 -14.60
N ALA A 123 -2.62 -1.69 -14.67
CA ALA A 123 -3.20 -0.53 -15.32
C ALA A 123 -3.33 -0.69 -16.84
N VAL A 124 -2.47 -1.50 -17.47
CA VAL A 124 -2.50 -1.73 -18.92
C VAL A 124 -3.69 -2.60 -19.31
N ASN A 125 -3.97 -3.63 -18.52
CA ASN A 125 -5.09 -4.54 -18.78
C ASN A 125 -6.38 -4.12 -18.06
N GLY A 126 -6.35 -3.08 -17.23
CA GLY A 126 -7.50 -2.60 -16.46
C GLY A 126 -7.97 -3.63 -15.42
N LEU A 127 -7.04 -4.31 -14.76
CA LEU A 127 -7.34 -5.35 -13.77
C LEU A 127 -6.87 -4.94 -12.37
N VAL A 128 -7.62 -5.34 -11.36
CA VAL A 128 -7.22 -5.26 -9.95
C VAL A 128 -7.03 -6.68 -9.44
N LEU A 129 -5.82 -6.94 -8.95
CA LEU A 129 -5.39 -8.23 -8.46
C LEU A 129 -5.49 -8.26 -6.94
N LEU A 130 -6.18 -9.26 -6.40
CA LEU A 130 -6.34 -9.47 -4.96
C LEU A 130 -6.08 -10.95 -4.61
N PRO A 131 -5.08 -11.26 -3.77
CA PRO A 131 -4.82 -12.61 -3.34
C PRO A 131 -5.65 -12.95 -2.10
N THR A 132 -6.29 -14.12 -2.13
CA THR A 132 -7.11 -14.62 -1.03
C THR A 132 -7.11 -16.15 -1.01
N GLY A 133 -7.05 -16.77 0.17
CA GLY A 133 -6.91 -18.22 0.26
C GLY A 133 -5.72 -18.68 -0.56
N ALA A 134 -5.87 -19.76 -1.33
CA ALA A 134 -4.84 -20.27 -2.24
C ALA A 134 -5.03 -19.80 -3.69
N LYS A 135 -5.43 -18.53 -3.89
CA LYS A 135 -5.65 -17.96 -5.23
C LYS A 135 -5.14 -16.53 -5.36
N LEU A 136 -4.73 -16.18 -6.58
CA LEU A 136 -4.63 -14.80 -7.04
C LEU A 136 -5.81 -14.52 -7.98
N ASN A 137 -6.69 -13.58 -7.61
CA ASN A 137 -7.85 -13.20 -8.41
C ASN A 137 -7.52 -11.95 -9.21
N ALA A 138 -7.91 -11.89 -10.49
CA ALA A 138 -7.92 -10.65 -11.26
C ALA A 138 -9.34 -10.25 -11.61
N ILE A 139 -9.66 -9.02 -11.25
CA ILE A 139 -11.01 -8.47 -11.31
C ILE A 139 -10.97 -7.23 -12.20
N ASP A 140 -11.95 -7.09 -13.08
CA ASP A 140 -12.10 -5.94 -13.95
C ASP A 140 -12.22 -4.65 -13.13
N ALA A 141 -11.33 -3.69 -13.38
CA ALA A 141 -11.27 -2.45 -12.64
C ALA A 141 -12.55 -1.59 -12.79
N VAL A 142 -13.30 -1.75 -13.89
CA VAL A 142 -14.50 -0.97 -14.20
C VAL A 142 -15.77 -1.64 -13.71
N THR A 143 -15.91 -2.93 -13.96
CA THR A 143 -17.17 -3.66 -13.80
C THR A 143 -17.20 -4.55 -12.57
N GLY A 144 -16.04 -4.87 -11.97
CA GLY A 144 -15.94 -5.85 -10.89
C GLY A 144 -16.09 -7.30 -11.36
N ALA A 145 -16.17 -7.56 -12.66
CA ALA A 145 -16.23 -8.93 -13.17
C ALA A 145 -14.92 -9.68 -12.88
N LEU A 146 -15.00 -10.91 -12.39
CA LEU A 146 -13.83 -11.78 -12.29
C LEU A 146 -13.37 -12.17 -13.69
N HIS A 147 -12.13 -11.83 -14.06
CA HIS A 147 -11.54 -12.20 -15.35
C HIS A 147 -10.91 -13.58 -15.27
N TRP A 148 -10.02 -13.77 -14.31
CA TRP A 148 -9.37 -15.06 -14.05
C TRP A 148 -9.02 -15.20 -12.57
N ALA A 149 -8.80 -16.44 -12.15
CA ALA A 149 -8.36 -16.77 -10.81
C ALA A 149 -7.33 -17.90 -10.89
N THR A 150 -6.08 -17.61 -10.53
CA THR A 150 -4.98 -18.56 -10.60
C THR A 150 -4.88 -19.33 -9.30
N PRO A 151 -5.06 -20.67 -9.29
CA PRO A 151 -4.82 -21.47 -8.10
C PRO A 151 -3.32 -21.55 -7.80
N LEU A 152 -2.98 -21.43 -6.51
CA LEU A 152 -1.63 -21.54 -5.98
C LEU A 152 -1.52 -22.83 -5.14
N ASN A 153 -0.29 -23.26 -4.86
CA ASN A 153 -0.10 -24.50 -4.10
C ASN A 153 -0.48 -24.35 -2.61
N ARG A 154 -0.39 -23.14 -2.06
CA ARG A 154 -0.72 -22.83 -0.66
C ARG A 154 -1.47 -21.52 -0.54
N ASN A 155 -1.98 -21.26 0.66
CA ASN A 155 -2.64 -20.00 0.98
C ASN A 155 -1.67 -18.83 0.87
N VAL A 156 -2.16 -17.66 0.48
CA VAL A 156 -1.45 -16.39 0.58
C VAL A 156 -1.77 -15.75 1.93
N VAL A 157 -0.73 -15.38 2.67
CA VAL A 157 -0.84 -14.72 3.98
C VAL A 157 0.04 -13.49 3.97
N ASN A 158 -0.58 -12.32 4.11
CA ASN A 158 0.00 -10.98 4.22
C ASN A 158 0.76 -10.45 2.99
N ALA A 159 1.06 -11.30 2.00
CA ALA A 159 1.75 -10.88 0.78
C ALA A 159 0.77 -10.14 -0.15
N SER A 160 1.23 -9.03 -0.73
CA SER A 160 0.47 -8.25 -1.72
C SER A 160 1.06 -8.47 -3.12
N PRO A 161 0.27 -8.46 -4.21
CA PRO A 161 0.79 -8.73 -5.54
C PRO A 161 1.76 -7.64 -5.99
N LEU A 162 2.75 -8.03 -6.79
CA LEU A 162 3.57 -7.15 -7.60
C LEU A 162 3.11 -7.27 -9.04
N VAL A 163 2.68 -6.18 -9.66
CA VAL A 163 2.30 -6.15 -11.07
C VAL A 163 3.32 -5.33 -11.86
N LEU A 164 3.81 -5.89 -12.97
CA LEU A 164 4.75 -5.29 -13.90
C LEU A 164 4.16 -5.38 -15.31
N PRO A 165 3.38 -4.39 -15.75
CA PRO A 165 2.74 -4.45 -17.07
C PRO A 165 3.74 -4.30 -18.22
N ASP A 166 4.88 -3.64 -17.98
CA ASP A 166 5.84 -3.24 -19.01
C ASP A 166 7.00 -4.24 -19.23
N VAL A 167 7.12 -5.29 -18.42
CA VAL A 167 8.09 -6.37 -18.66
C VAL A 167 7.59 -7.34 -19.73
N VAL A 168 8.46 -8.22 -20.25
CA VAL A 168 8.18 -9.19 -21.34
C VAL A 168 6.79 -9.82 -21.18
N ALA A 169 5.82 -9.20 -21.86
CA ALA A 169 4.40 -9.52 -21.86
C ALA A 169 3.65 -9.47 -20.52
N GLY A 170 3.86 -8.48 -19.65
CA GLY A 170 3.04 -8.21 -18.46
C GLY A 170 2.99 -9.35 -17.44
N ARG A 171 3.54 -9.13 -16.24
CA ARG A 171 3.67 -10.17 -15.22
C ARG A 171 3.11 -9.71 -13.89
N ALA A 172 2.45 -10.64 -13.20
CA ALA A 172 2.14 -10.50 -11.79
C ALA A 172 2.97 -11.50 -10.97
N PHE A 173 3.42 -11.08 -9.80
CA PHE A 173 4.15 -11.90 -8.85
C PHE A 173 3.44 -11.93 -7.51
N ILE A 174 3.40 -13.11 -6.91
CA ILE A 174 2.84 -13.33 -5.58
C ILE A 174 3.58 -14.47 -4.89
N THR A 175 3.66 -14.43 -3.57
CA THR A 175 4.18 -15.53 -2.75
C THR A 175 3.07 -16.24 -2.01
N ASP A 176 3.17 -17.55 -1.87
CA ASP A 176 2.32 -18.29 -0.92
C ASP A 176 2.98 -18.38 0.48
N TYR A 177 2.25 -18.96 1.43
CA TYR A 177 2.63 -19.06 2.84
C TYR A 177 3.09 -20.47 3.20
N ASP A 178 4.20 -20.56 3.91
CA ASP A 178 4.65 -21.80 4.58
C ASP A 178 5.19 -21.54 6.00
N GLY A 179 5.05 -20.31 6.52
CA GLY A 179 5.55 -19.94 7.84
C GLY A 179 7.04 -20.23 8.00
N PHE A 180 7.39 -21.09 8.96
CA PHE A 180 8.77 -21.56 9.21
C PHE A 180 9.15 -22.83 8.44
N GLY A 181 8.33 -23.25 7.48
CA GLY A 181 8.64 -24.36 6.58
C GLY A 181 9.71 -23.97 5.55
N GLN A 182 9.73 -24.69 4.43
CA GLN A 182 10.73 -24.54 3.37
C GLN A 182 10.13 -24.66 1.96
N SER A 183 8.81 -24.64 1.85
CA SER A 183 8.10 -24.97 0.61
C SER A 183 7.28 -23.81 0.05
N ALA A 184 7.39 -22.61 0.62
CA ALA A 184 6.78 -21.43 0.02
C ALA A 184 7.43 -21.13 -1.34
N SER A 185 6.67 -20.51 -2.23
CA SER A 185 7.09 -20.24 -3.60
C SER A 185 6.74 -18.82 -4.01
N LEU A 186 7.58 -18.25 -4.89
CA LEU A 186 7.28 -17.10 -5.72
C LEU A 186 6.68 -17.58 -7.04
N TYR A 187 5.52 -17.05 -7.40
CA TYR A 187 4.84 -17.35 -8.66
C TYR A 187 5.00 -16.18 -9.61
N CYS A 188 5.29 -16.46 -10.88
CA CYS A 188 5.20 -15.51 -11.99
C CYS A 188 4.01 -15.89 -12.84
N ILE A 189 3.04 -14.98 -12.94
CA ILE A 189 1.75 -15.21 -13.59
C ILE A 189 1.62 -14.22 -14.75
N ASN A 190 1.19 -14.72 -15.90
CA ASN A 190 0.96 -13.89 -17.07
C ASN A 190 -0.29 -13.03 -16.87
N THR A 191 -0.20 -11.74 -17.16
CA THR A 191 -1.37 -10.84 -17.14
C THR A 191 -1.79 -10.36 -18.52
N SER A 192 -0.89 -10.40 -19.50
CA SER A 192 -1.16 -9.92 -20.85
C SER A 192 -1.88 -10.95 -21.72
N PRO A 193 -2.56 -10.52 -22.79
CA PRO A 193 -3.12 -11.43 -23.79
C PRO A 193 -2.10 -12.41 -24.36
N TYR A 194 -2.58 -13.60 -24.73
CA TYR A 194 -1.78 -14.62 -25.41
C TYR A 194 -1.23 -14.12 -26.75
N ASP A 195 0.05 -14.40 -27.01
CA ASP A 195 0.71 -14.25 -28.29
C ASP A 195 1.61 -15.47 -28.52
N ALA A 196 1.35 -16.25 -29.57
CA ALA A 196 2.01 -17.54 -29.78
C ALA A 196 3.55 -17.48 -29.87
N VAL A 197 4.12 -16.29 -30.13
CA VAL A 197 5.56 -16.08 -30.29
C VAL A 197 6.15 -15.31 -29.11
N LYS A 198 5.50 -14.23 -28.67
CA LYS A 198 6.03 -13.30 -27.65
C LYS A 198 5.54 -13.62 -26.25
N ASN A 199 4.37 -14.24 -26.12
CA ASN A 199 3.72 -14.53 -24.84
C ASN A 199 2.85 -15.80 -24.96
N PRO A 200 3.46 -17.00 -25.01
CA PRO A 200 2.73 -18.24 -25.25
C PRO A 200 1.98 -18.74 -24.00
N TYR A 201 1.47 -17.82 -23.17
CA TYR A 201 0.77 -18.06 -21.93
C TYR A 201 -0.57 -17.32 -21.96
N GLU A 202 -1.63 -17.97 -21.49
CA GLU A 202 -2.94 -17.33 -21.33
C GLU A 202 -2.95 -16.39 -20.11
N PRO A 203 -3.79 -15.34 -20.08
CA PRO A 203 -3.96 -14.54 -18.87
C PRO A 203 -4.33 -15.39 -17.66
N GLY A 204 -3.62 -15.20 -16.55
CA GLY A 204 -3.76 -16.00 -15.33
C GLY A 204 -2.97 -17.31 -15.32
N GLU A 205 -2.29 -17.67 -16.41
CA GLU A 205 -1.42 -18.84 -16.44
C GLU A 205 -0.11 -18.60 -15.67
N ILE A 206 0.33 -19.60 -14.90
CA ILE A 206 1.63 -19.57 -14.22
C ILE A 206 2.71 -19.78 -15.29
N VAL A 207 3.56 -18.77 -15.48
CA VAL A 207 4.71 -18.79 -16.39
C VAL A 207 5.83 -19.62 -15.79
N TRP A 208 6.12 -19.39 -14.51
CA TRP A 208 7.08 -20.17 -13.72
C TRP A 208 6.82 -20.01 -12.22
N THR A 209 7.39 -20.92 -11.44
CA THR A 209 7.37 -20.92 -9.98
C THR A 209 8.77 -21.22 -9.45
N GLU A 210 9.21 -20.47 -8.44
CA GLU A 210 10.50 -20.68 -7.77
C GLU A 210 10.32 -20.88 -6.26
N PRO A 211 11.01 -21.84 -5.63
CA PRO A 211 10.98 -22.01 -4.19
C PRO A 211 11.73 -20.86 -3.50
N ILE A 212 11.18 -20.38 -2.38
CA ILE A 212 11.77 -19.28 -1.58
C ILE A 212 11.99 -19.64 -0.10
N GLY A 213 11.75 -20.90 0.28
CA GLY A 213 11.87 -21.36 1.67
C GLY A 213 10.59 -21.15 2.48
N GLY A 214 10.70 -20.72 3.73
CA GLY A 214 9.58 -20.35 4.58
C GLY A 214 9.16 -18.89 4.33
N ALA A 215 7.86 -18.61 4.21
CA ALA A 215 7.37 -17.26 3.95
C ALA A 215 6.10 -16.92 4.72
N SER A 216 6.00 -15.65 5.12
CA SER A 216 4.80 -14.95 5.58
C SER A 216 4.96 -13.49 5.18
N GLY A 217 4.00 -12.90 4.46
CA GLY A 217 4.05 -11.48 4.12
C GLY A 217 5.16 -11.04 3.16
N ALA A 218 5.81 -11.99 2.48
CA ALA A 218 6.92 -11.78 1.54
C ALA A 218 6.48 -11.05 0.25
N THR A 219 6.09 -9.78 0.40
CA THR A 219 5.66 -8.93 -0.71
C THR A 219 6.87 -8.58 -1.58
N ALA A 220 6.88 -9.07 -2.82
CA ALA A 220 7.97 -8.85 -3.75
C ALA A 220 8.05 -7.40 -4.25
N ALA A 221 9.26 -6.97 -4.60
CA ALA A 221 9.55 -5.71 -5.29
C ALA A 221 10.36 -5.98 -6.57
N SER A 222 10.39 -5.02 -7.50
CA SER A 222 11.17 -5.17 -8.72
C SER A 222 11.77 -3.86 -9.22
N GLU A 223 12.95 -3.99 -9.81
CA GLU A 223 13.63 -2.96 -10.58
C GLU A 223 14.41 -3.64 -11.72
N ASN A 224 14.44 -3.02 -12.91
CA ASN A 224 15.30 -3.42 -14.04
C ASN A 224 15.21 -4.91 -14.46
N GLY A 225 14.01 -5.50 -14.45
CA GLY A 225 13.82 -6.90 -14.87
C GLY A 225 14.11 -7.94 -13.78
N ILE A 226 14.47 -7.50 -12.57
CA ILE A 226 14.77 -8.37 -11.44
C ILE A 226 13.64 -8.25 -10.41
N VAL A 227 13.21 -9.38 -9.86
CA VAL A 227 12.29 -9.47 -8.72
C VAL A 227 13.07 -9.86 -7.48
N TYR A 228 12.86 -9.10 -6.41
CA TYR A 228 13.45 -9.32 -5.10
C TYR A 228 12.37 -9.75 -4.13
N VAL A 229 12.65 -10.82 -3.38
CA VAL A 229 11.71 -11.40 -2.42
C VAL A 229 12.44 -11.86 -1.18
N SER A 230 11.82 -11.63 -0.03
CA SER A 230 12.31 -12.02 1.29
C SER A 230 11.70 -13.35 1.74
N SER A 231 12.33 -14.00 2.72
CA SER A 231 11.84 -15.21 3.36
C SER A 231 12.13 -15.24 4.85
N ILE A 232 11.31 -15.99 5.60
CA ILE A 232 11.49 -16.23 7.04
C ILE A 232 12.67 -17.16 7.28
N SER A 233 12.77 -18.20 6.46
CA SER A 233 13.79 -19.22 6.56
C SER A 233 14.14 -19.73 5.16
N PHE A 234 15.40 -20.08 4.95
CA PHE A 234 15.86 -20.71 3.72
C PHE A 234 16.91 -21.76 4.07
N ASP A 235 16.71 -22.98 3.55
CA ASP A 235 17.57 -24.15 3.80
C ASP A 235 18.29 -24.58 2.51
N GLU A 236 19.23 -23.75 2.04
CA GLU A 236 20.11 -24.09 0.92
C GLU A 236 21.50 -23.46 1.09
N GLY A 237 22.53 -24.24 0.75
CA GLY A 237 23.93 -23.78 0.82
C GLY A 237 24.33 -23.37 2.24
N ASN A 238 24.74 -22.11 2.41
CA ASN A 238 25.16 -21.56 3.70
C ASN A 238 24.01 -20.94 4.51
N CYS A 239 22.79 -20.99 3.97
CA CYS A 239 21.58 -20.57 4.66
C CYS A 239 20.98 -21.79 5.34
N VAL A 240 21.07 -21.85 6.67
CA VAL A 240 20.46 -22.91 7.46
C VAL A 240 19.52 -22.25 8.45
N ALA A 241 18.21 -22.38 8.21
CA ALA A 241 17.13 -21.79 8.98
C ALA A 241 17.25 -20.27 9.19
N ALA A 242 17.88 -19.57 8.22
CA ALA A 242 18.09 -18.13 8.28
C ALA A 242 17.12 -17.39 7.37
N GLY A 243 16.71 -16.19 7.78
CA GLY A 243 15.99 -15.27 6.90
C GLY A 243 16.85 -14.89 5.70
N ALA A 244 16.25 -14.91 4.52
CA ALA A 244 16.94 -14.66 3.26
C ALA A 244 16.24 -13.62 2.40
N ILE A 245 16.99 -13.03 1.48
CA ILE A 245 16.48 -12.24 0.37
C ILE A 245 17.07 -12.84 -0.91
N THR A 246 16.24 -13.05 -1.91
CA THR A 246 16.63 -13.67 -3.18
C THR A 246 16.24 -12.76 -4.34
N ALA A 247 17.14 -12.67 -5.33
CA ALA A 247 16.91 -11.97 -6.59
C ALA A 247 16.69 -12.96 -7.74
N PHE A 248 15.64 -12.72 -8.53
CA PHE A 248 15.27 -13.51 -9.68
C PHE A 248 15.16 -12.65 -10.94
N GLU A 249 15.86 -13.03 -12.01
CA GLU A 249 15.73 -12.42 -13.33
C GLU A 249 14.46 -12.91 -14.02
N ILE A 250 13.53 -12.01 -14.34
CA ILE A 250 12.17 -12.37 -14.78
C ILE A 250 12.17 -13.20 -16.07
N ALA A 251 13.02 -12.82 -17.02
CA ALA A 251 13.05 -13.39 -18.36
C ALA A 251 14.04 -14.56 -18.53
N ALA A 252 14.80 -14.90 -17.49
CA ALA A 252 15.81 -15.93 -17.55
C ALA A 252 15.24 -17.35 -17.56
N SER A 253 16.04 -18.28 -18.10
CA SER A 253 15.75 -19.71 -18.02
C SER A 253 15.85 -20.19 -16.56
N PRO A 254 15.19 -21.30 -16.19
CA PRO A 254 15.22 -21.80 -14.81
C PRO A 254 16.63 -21.91 -14.19
N GLU A 255 17.62 -22.34 -14.98
CA GLU A 255 19.00 -22.57 -14.51
C GLU A 255 19.76 -21.27 -14.20
N SER A 256 19.32 -20.14 -14.75
CA SER A 256 19.96 -18.82 -14.59
C SER A 256 19.07 -17.79 -13.92
N ARG A 257 17.82 -18.18 -13.56
CA ARG A 257 16.82 -17.27 -13.02
C ARG A 257 17.21 -16.68 -11.68
N ARG A 258 17.68 -17.51 -10.75
CA ARG A 258 18.14 -17.05 -9.46
C ARG A 258 19.54 -16.45 -9.60
N LEU A 259 19.64 -15.15 -9.40
CA LEU A 259 20.89 -14.40 -9.51
C LEU A 259 21.74 -14.56 -8.25
N TRP A 260 21.11 -14.38 -7.10
CA TRP A 260 21.76 -14.51 -5.79
C TRP A 260 20.70 -14.74 -4.70
N THR A 261 21.15 -15.33 -3.58
CA THR A 261 20.42 -15.42 -2.32
C THR A 261 21.34 -15.00 -1.20
N THR A 262 20.85 -14.11 -0.33
CA THR A 262 21.62 -13.54 0.77
C THR A 262 20.91 -13.75 2.08
N CYS A 263 21.61 -14.35 3.04
CA CYS A 263 21.07 -14.65 4.35
C CYS A 263 21.56 -13.67 5.40
N ALA A 264 20.61 -13.05 6.10
CA ALA A 264 20.87 -11.96 7.06
C ALA A 264 20.45 -12.35 8.49
N GLY A 265 20.34 -13.65 8.77
CA GLY A 265 20.10 -14.21 10.11
C GLY A 265 18.62 -14.31 10.44
N THR A 266 18.02 -13.24 10.98
CA THR A 266 16.63 -13.25 11.45
C THR A 266 15.62 -13.27 10.29
N GLY A 267 14.51 -13.97 10.46
CA GLY A 267 13.49 -14.14 9.41
C GLY A 267 12.80 -12.85 9.00
N PHE A 268 12.51 -12.71 7.71
CA PHE A 268 11.79 -11.58 7.16
C PHE A 268 10.31 -11.92 6.96
N PHE A 269 9.43 -11.11 7.56
CA PHE A 269 7.97 -11.31 7.52
C PHE A 269 7.25 -10.23 6.70
N GLY A 270 8.00 -9.27 6.17
CA GLY A 270 7.55 -8.19 5.31
C GLY A 270 8.19 -8.25 3.94
N GLY A 271 7.80 -7.33 3.07
CA GLY A 271 8.45 -7.15 1.77
C GLY A 271 9.81 -6.45 1.85
N VAL A 272 10.34 -6.10 0.68
CA VAL A 272 11.57 -5.32 0.53
C VAL A 272 11.28 -4.03 -0.22
N THR A 273 12.10 -2.99 -0.04
CA THR A 273 12.09 -1.81 -0.92
C THR A 273 13.38 -1.74 -1.72
N ILE A 274 13.32 -1.10 -2.89
CA ILE A 274 14.48 -0.91 -3.76
C ILE A 274 14.72 0.60 -3.93
N ALA A 275 15.91 1.06 -3.54
CA ALA A 275 16.30 2.45 -3.68
C ALA A 275 17.80 2.57 -3.94
N HIS A 276 18.15 3.45 -4.89
CA HIS A 276 19.55 3.81 -5.19
C HIS A 276 20.46 2.62 -5.51
N GLY A 277 19.94 1.56 -6.15
CA GLY A 277 20.71 0.34 -6.46
C GLY A 277 20.86 -0.63 -5.29
N PHE A 278 20.12 -0.43 -4.20
CA PHE A 278 20.14 -1.30 -3.02
C PHE A 278 18.75 -1.82 -2.68
N VAL A 279 18.73 -3.01 -2.07
CA VAL A 279 17.54 -3.60 -1.46
C VAL A 279 17.60 -3.35 0.05
N PHE A 280 16.51 -2.85 0.63
CA PHE A 280 16.36 -2.70 2.07
C PHE A 280 15.20 -3.56 2.59
N ALA A 281 15.42 -4.20 3.73
CA ALA A 281 14.43 -5.05 4.38
C ALA A 281 14.60 -5.03 5.89
N ALA A 282 13.49 -5.20 6.61
CA ALA A 282 13.50 -5.33 8.06
C ALA A 282 12.97 -6.71 8.48
N SER A 283 13.67 -7.33 9.43
CA SER A 283 13.30 -8.66 9.92
C SER A 283 12.33 -8.60 11.10
N TYR A 284 11.84 -9.77 11.50
CA TYR A 284 10.97 -9.93 12.66
C TYR A 284 11.51 -11.04 13.56
N ASN A 285 11.91 -10.67 14.77
CA ASN A 285 12.31 -11.63 15.79
C ASN A 285 11.18 -11.87 16.80
N LEU A 286 10.82 -13.15 16.98
CA LEU A 286 9.74 -13.59 17.89
C LEU A 286 10.11 -13.49 19.38
N SER A 287 11.38 -13.29 19.73
CA SER A 287 11.85 -13.26 21.11
C SER A 287 12.85 -12.12 21.37
N GLY A 288 12.97 -11.70 22.64
CA GLY A 288 13.77 -10.54 23.03
C GLY A 288 12.92 -9.29 23.24
N SER A 289 13.58 -8.17 23.54
CA SER A 289 12.94 -6.88 23.83
C SER A 289 13.70 -5.74 23.17
N GLY A 290 12.98 -4.79 22.58
CA GLY A 290 13.53 -3.55 22.01
C GLY A 290 14.61 -3.76 20.94
N ASP A 291 14.38 -3.30 19.72
CA ASP A 291 15.38 -3.34 18.64
C ASP A 291 16.06 -4.71 18.44
N ASN A 292 15.30 -5.80 18.61
CA ASN A 292 15.77 -7.18 18.61
C ASN A 292 15.83 -7.83 17.21
N SER A 293 15.53 -7.05 16.17
CA SER A 293 15.49 -7.44 14.77
C SER A 293 16.53 -6.65 13.98
N LEU A 294 16.58 -6.82 12.66
CA LEU A 294 17.62 -6.24 11.81
C LEU A 294 16.99 -5.50 10.65
N LEU A 295 17.44 -4.27 10.42
CA LEU A 295 17.33 -3.57 9.15
C LEU A 295 18.62 -3.84 8.36
N VAL A 296 18.47 -4.28 7.10
CA VAL A 296 19.60 -4.62 6.23
C VAL A 296 19.58 -3.75 4.97
N LYS A 297 20.78 -3.41 4.47
CA LYS A 297 21.02 -2.90 3.12
C LYS A 297 21.87 -3.89 2.34
N ILE A 298 21.39 -4.26 1.16
CA ILE A 298 22.03 -5.23 0.27
C ILE A 298 22.25 -4.58 -1.08
N ASP A 299 23.44 -4.76 -1.66
CA ASP A 299 23.72 -4.38 -3.05
C ASP A 299 22.82 -5.20 -4.01
N ALA A 300 21.96 -4.51 -4.76
CA ALA A 300 20.91 -5.17 -5.54
C ALA A 300 21.47 -5.99 -6.71
N ALA A 301 22.67 -5.68 -7.19
CA ALA A 301 23.32 -6.37 -8.30
C ALA A 301 24.02 -7.66 -7.84
N THR A 302 24.67 -7.62 -6.68
CA THR A 302 25.59 -8.69 -6.22
C THR A 302 25.04 -9.51 -5.06
N GLY A 303 24.02 -9.02 -4.35
CA GLY A 303 23.53 -9.63 -3.12
C GLY A 303 24.44 -9.40 -1.92
N GLN A 304 25.50 -8.61 -2.03
CA GLN A 304 26.39 -8.37 -0.89
C GLN A 304 25.70 -7.51 0.18
N ILE A 305 25.73 -7.98 1.44
CA ILE A 305 25.30 -7.16 2.58
C ILE A 305 26.29 -5.99 2.71
N VAL A 306 25.77 -4.77 2.61
CA VAL A 306 26.54 -3.54 2.80
C VAL A 306 26.62 -3.24 4.29
N TRP A 307 25.48 -3.24 4.98
CA TRP A 307 25.41 -3.10 6.42
C TRP A 307 24.14 -3.74 6.99
N THR A 308 24.17 -4.01 8.29
CA THR A 308 23.00 -4.32 9.12
C THR A 308 22.99 -3.39 10.33
N ILE A 309 21.81 -3.07 10.84
CA ILE A 309 21.64 -2.33 12.08
C ILE A 309 20.45 -2.90 12.87
N PRO A 310 20.52 -2.96 14.21
CA PRO A 310 19.37 -3.33 15.02
C PRO A 310 18.17 -2.42 14.77
N CYS A 311 16.98 -3.02 14.65
CA CYS A 311 15.71 -2.33 14.55
C CYS A 311 14.62 -3.11 15.30
N GLU A 312 13.50 -2.46 15.58
CA GLU A 312 12.35 -3.10 16.19
C GLU A 312 11.71 -4.09 15.20
N ARG A 313 11.12 -5.18 15.72
CA ARG A 313 10.53 -6.23 14.88
C ARG A 313 9.39 -5.72 14.02
N THR A 314 9.34 -6.11 12.74
CA THR A 314 8.31 -5.62 11.83
C THR A 314 8.06 -6.50 10.61
N SER A 315 6.87 -6.36 10.02
CA SER A 315 6.52 -6.83 8.68
C SER A 315 6.30 -5.67 7.71
N SER A 316 6.55 -4.43 8.14
CA SER A 316 6.51 -3.24 7.29
C SER A 316 7.71 -3.17 6.36
N ILE A 317 7.54 -2.49 5.23
CA ILE A 317 8.59 -2.27 4.24
C ILE A 317 9.28 -0.94 4.58
N PRO A 318 10.64 -0.88 4.64
CA PRO A 318 11.35 0.37 4.85
C PRO A 318 10.99 1.42 3.79
N VAL A 319 10.84 2.69 4.20
CA VAL A 319 10.62 3.84 3.28
C VAL A 319 11.91 4.63 3.17
N VAL A 320 12.52 4.68 1.98
CA VAL A 320 13.84 5.31 1.75
C VAL A 320 13.67 6.66 1.04
N ALA A 321 14.01 7.74 1.73
CA ALA A 321 13.95 9.11 1.23
C ALA A 321 15.31 9.81 1.39
N GLY A 322 16.08 9.89 0.28
CA GLY A 322 17.44 10.40 0.33
C GLY A 322 18.36 9.48 1.14
N ASP A 323 19.00 10.04 2.16
CA ASP A 323 19.84 9.32 3.13
C ASP A 323 19.04 8.78 4.33
N ARG A 324 17.72 9.03 4.39
CA ARG A 324 16.87 8.60 5.52
C ARG A 324 16.06 7.37 5.18
N ILE A 325 15.92 6.49 6.17
CA ILE A 325 15.08 5.31 6.13
C ILE A 325 14.08 5.38 7.28
N PHE A 326 12.79 5.34 6.96
CA PHE A 326 11.72 5.30 7.94
C PHE A 326 11.14 3.90 8.04
N LEU A 327 10.93 3.43 9.27
CA LEU A 327 10.43 2.09 9.54
C LEU A 327 9.35 2.14 10.61
N SER A 328 8.13 1.78 10.24
CA SER A 328 7.10 1.43 11.23
C SER A 328 7.38 0.04 11.77
N ALA A 329 7.36 -0.10 13.09
CA ALA A 329 7.73 -1.34 13.73
C ALA A 329 7.07 -1.52 15.10
N GLY A 330 7.26 -2.70 15.65
CA GLY A 330 6.85 -3.03 17.00
C GLY A 330 5.40 -3.46 17.14
N ILE A 331 5.13 -4.10 18.26
CA ILE A 331 3.81 -4.65 18.60
C ILE A 331 3.57 -4.42 20.08
N ASN A 332 2.32 -4.22 20.48
CA ASN A 332 1.97 -4.16 21.89
C ASN A 332 2.28 -5.50 22.58
N GLY A 333 3.16 -5.49 23.58
CA GLY A 333 3.57 -6.69 24.33
C GLY A 333 4.82 -7.36 23.77
N PHE A 334 5.12 -8.57 24.23
CA PHE A 334 6.30 -9.36 23.81
C PHE A 334 7.67 -8.65 23.96
N GLY A 335 7.78 -7.72 24.91
CA GLY A 335 8.98 -6.89 25.09
C GLY A 335 9.18 -5.83 24.00
N SER A 336 8.15 -5.57 23.20
CA SER A 336 8.13 -4.60 22.11
C SER A 336 7.12 -3.48 22.41
N ALA A 337 7.25 -2.38 21.70
CA ALA A 337 6.28 -1.30 21.68
C ALA A 337 6.16 -0.77 20.24
N PRO A 338 4.94 -0.45 19.77
CA PRO A 338 4.75 0.20 18.48
C PRO A 338 5.52 1.53 18.43
N LYS A 339 6.30 1.72 17.38
CA LYS A 339 7.09 2.93 17.15
C LYS A 339 7.36 3.13 15.67
N VAL A 340 7.71 4.36 15.31
CA VAL A 340 8.42 4.64 14.05
C VAL A 340 9.87 4.92 14.38
N GLN A 341 10.77 4.36 13.58
CA GLN A 341 12.21 4.57 13.68
C GLN A 341 12.72 5.28 12.43
N CYS A 342 13.67 6.19 12.61
CA CYS A 342 14.41 6.81 11.52
C CYS A 342 15.88 6.41 11.61
N PHE A 343 16.44 6.00 10.48
CA PHE A 343 17.85 5.70 10.31
C PHE A 343 18.44 6.61 9.24
N ARG A 344 19.73 6.91 9.38
CA ARG A 344 20.53 7.51 8.31
C ARG A 344 21.45 6.46 7.70
N ASP A 345 21.47 6.39 6.38
CA ASP A 345 22.42 5.60 5.61
C ASP A 345 23.68 6.43 5.32
N ASP A 346 24.78 6.08 6.00
CA ASP A 346 26.10 6.70 5.82
C ASP A 346 26.92 5.98 4.71
N GLY A 347 26.22 5.29 3.79
CA GLY A 347 26.80 4.55 2.68
C GLY A 347 27.16 3.11 3.07
N ALA A 348 28.23 2.96 3.87
CA ALA A 348 28.76 1.67 4.31
C ALA A 348 28.32 1.26 5.74
N SER A 349 27.57 2.12 6.41
CA SER A 349 26.99 1.89 7.73
C SER A 349 25.68 2.65 7.86
N ALA A 350 24.91 2.36 8.90
CA ALA A 350 23.75 3.15 9.27
C ALA A 350 23.83 3.59 10.73
N VAL A 351 23.07 4.63 11.06
CA VAL A 351 22.87 5.10 12.44
C VAL A 351 21.38 5.31 12.68
N LYS A 352 20.83 4.80 13.78
CA LYS A 352 19.48 5.16 14.22
C LYS A 352 19.51 6.60 14.74
N LEU A 353 18.70 7.46 14.13
CA LEU A 353 18.61 8.88 14.50
C LEU A 353 17.63 9.09 15.65
N TRP A 354 16.47 8.45 15.57
CA TRP A 354 15.41 8.57 16.57
C TRP A 354 14.41 7.40 16.46
N ASP A 355 13.63 7.20 17.53
CA ASP A 355 12.37 6.47 17.47
C ASP A 355 11.28 7.12 18.33
N THR A 356 10.03 7.06 17.86
CA THR A 356 8.93 7.82 18.47
C THR A 356 8.60 7.36 19.88
N PHE A 357 8.89 6.11 20.26
CA PHE A 357 8.53 5.58 21.56
C PHE A 357 9.58 5.90 22.62
N VAL A 358 10.85 5.55 22.39
CA VAL A 358 11.92 5.70 23.38
C VAL A 358 12.21 7.18 23.62
N ASP A 359 12.34 7.97 22.55
CA ASP A 359 12.76 9.37 22.66
C ASP A 359 11.70 10.27 23.28
N THR A 360 10.43 9.85 23.24
CA THR A 360 9.31 10.58 23.88
C THR A 360 8.89 9.97 25.22
N GLY A 361 9.66 9.03 25.77
CA GLY A 361 9.33 8.36 27.04
C GLY A 361 8.02 7.56 26.99
N GLY A 362 7.63 7.09 25.80
CA GLY A 362 6.41 6.31 25.56
C GLY A 362 5.16 7.15 25.33
N SER A 363 5.27 8.49 25.23
CA SER A 363 4.11 9.35 24.98
C SER A 363 3.63 9.32 23.52
N LEU A 364 4.51 8.98 22.57
CA LEU A 364 4.19 8.90 21.14
C LEU A 364 4.30 7.45 20.60
N VAL A 365 3.25 6.67 20.85
CA VAL A 365 3.08 5.30 20.36
C VAL A 365 2.45 5.33 18.97
N LEU A 366 3.27 5.23 17.93
CA LEU A 366 2.87 5.29 16.52
C LEU A 366 3.37 4.08 15.75
N GLY A 367 2.81 3.87 14.56
CA GLY A 367 3.12 2.74 13.71
C GLY A 367 2.69 1.43 14.33
N GLY A 368 3.41 0.39 13.96
CA GLY A 368 3.13 -1.00 14.28
C GLY A 368 3.68 -1.91 13.18
N TRP A 369 3.92 -3.16 13.53
CA TRP A 369 4.56 -4.15 12.67
C TRP A 369 3.81 -4.48 11.37
N THR A 370 2.55 -4.10 11.25
CA THR A 370 1.72 -4.32 10.05
C THR A 370 1.44 -3.03 9.26
N HIS A 371 1.91 -1.88 9.72
CA HIS A 371 1.60 -0.59 9.11
C HIS A 371 2.69 -0.16 8.13
N GLN A 372 2.29 0.25 6.94
CA GLN A 372 3.19 0.86 5.97
C GLN A 372 3.07 2.38 6.01
N PRO A 373 4.13 3.11 6.42
CA PRO A 373 4.15 4.56 6.32
C PRO A 373 4.15 5.04 4.87
N LEU A 374 3.74 6.29 4.69
CA LEU A 374 3.89 7.05 3.45
C LEU A 374 4.74 8.28 3.70
N TYR A 375 5.74 8.52 2.85
CA TYR A 375 6.56 9.72 2.87
C TYR A 375 6.22 10.64 1.68
N SER A 376 6.06 11.93 1.94
CA SER A 376 5.92 12.97 0.91
C SER A 376 6.58 14.25 1.41
N ASP A 377 7.50 14.82 0.63
CA ASP A 377 7.99 16.19 0.80
C ASP A 377 8.45 16.60 2.21
N GLY A 378 9.05 15.68 2.96
CA GLY A 378 9.52 15.93 4.33
C GLY A 378 8.49 15.63 5.43
N MET A 379 7.31 15.14 5.05
CA MET A 379 6.28 14.63 5.94
C MET A 379 6.22 13.10 5.88
N LEU A 380 5.93 12.49 7.02
CA LEU A 380 5.64 11.06 7.14
C LEU A 380 4.22 10.87 7.70
N TYR A 381 3.38 10.12 6.98
CA TYR A 381 2.01 9.80 7.37
C TYR A 381 1.98 8.40 7.99
N VAL A 382 1.58 8.34 9.26
CA VAL A 382 1.71 7.13 10.07
C VAL A 382 0.48 6.90 10.93
N GLY A 383 0.01 5.66 10.94
CA GLY A 383 -1.08 5.20 11.79
C GLY A 383 -0.70 5.01 13.26
N LYS A 384 -1.68 5.07 14.15
CA LYS A 384 -1.58 4.56 15.52
C LYS A 384 -2.29 3.22 15.65
N ILE A 385 -1.53 2.19 16.04
CA ILE A 385 -2.10 0.87 16.31
C ILE A 385 -3.09 0.94 17.50
N PRO A 386 -4.22 0.22 17.46
CA PRO A 386 -5.16 0.20 18.56
C PRO A 386 -4.53 -0.30 19.87
N VAL A 387 -4.87 0.35 20.99
CA VAL A 387 -4.37 0.02 22.34
C VAL A 387 -5.08 -1.20 22.94
N GLY A 388 -6.24 -1.59 22.39
CA GLY A 388 -7.02 -2.77 22.80
C GLY A 388 -7.69 -3.44 21.60
N GLY A 389 -8.03 -4.72 21.74
CA GLY A 389 -8.53 -5.54 20.64
C GLY A 389 -7.44 -6.45 20.05
N GLY A 390 -7.76 -7.15 18.95
CA GLY A 390 -6.81 -8.05 18.29
C GLY A 390 -5.68 -7.31 17.57
N PHE A 391 -4.54 -7.99 17.38
CA PHE A 391 -3.33 -7.45 16.72
C PHE A 391 -3.52 -6.99 15.26
N PHE A 392 -4.69 -7.24 14.67
CA PHE A 392 -5.02 -7.04 13.26
C PHE A 392 -6.18 -6.06 13.05
N GLY A 393 -6.50 -5.25 14.06
CA GLY A 393 -7.49 -4.18 13.94
C GLY A 393 -7.05 -3.06 13.01
N ALA A 394 -8.00 -2.23 12.57
CA ALA A 394 -7.68 -0.98 11.89
C ALA A 394 -7.00 0.00 12.85
N TYR A 395 -6.08 0.80 12.31
CA TYR A 395 -5.36 1.82 13.06
C TYR A 395 -6.30 2.99 13.35
N THR A 396 -6.21 3.54 14.56
CA THR A 396 -7.25 4.42 15.11
C THR A 396 -7.02 5.89 14.83
N ASP A 397 -5.81 6.27 14.46
CA ASP A 397 -5.41 7.66 14.27
C ASP A 397 -4.35 7.74 13.17
N LEU A 398 -4.37 8.82 12.39
CA LEU A 398 -3.37 9.15 11.37
C LEU A 398 -2.60 10.37 11.85
N TYR A 399 -1.29 10.27 11.89
CA TYR A 399 -0.38 11.35 12.26
C TYR A 399 0.42 11.79 11.04
N MET A 400 0.63 13.09 10.93
CA MET A 400 1.54 13.72 9.98
C MET A 400 2.77 14.23 10.74
N LEU A 401 3.94 13.67 10.43
CA LEU A 401 5.19 13.93 11.14
C LEU A 401 6.16 14.73 10.27
N ASP A 402 6.66 15.86 10.77
CA ASP A 402 7.77 16.60 10.16
C ASP A 402 9.09 15.90 10.50
N VAL A 403 9.60 15.12 9.56
CA VAL A 403 10.79 14.28 9.79
C VAL A 403 12.11 15.05 9.71
N SER A 404 12.06 16.38 9.49
CA SER A 404 13.22 17.24 9.68
C SER A 404 13.52 17.51 11.16
N ARG A 405 12.56 17.18 12.05
CA ARG A 405 12.62 17.40 13.49
C ARG A 405 12.80 16.09 14.26
N ALA A 406 13.22 16.20 15.51
CA ALA A 406 13.29 15.08 16.44
C ALA A 406 11.95 14.88 17.16
N PRO A 407 11.60 13.66 17.62
CA PRO A 407 10.30 13.38 18.25
C PRO A 407 9.94 14.19 19.49
N ASP A 408 10.92 14.77 20.18
CA ASP A 408 10.74 15.63 21.36
C ASP A 408 10.47 17.11 21.01
N ASP A 409 10.64 17.50 19.74
CA ASP A 409 10.25 18.82 19.24
C ASP A 409 8.70 18.91 19.20
N PRO A 410 8.08 19.94 19.80
CA PRO A 410 6.62 20.11 19.79
C PRO A 410 6.03 20.26 18.37
N LEU A 411 6.84 20.55 17.36
CA LEU A 411 6.42 20.65 15.96
C LEU A 411 6.74 19.39 15.14
N PHE A 412 7.23 18.31 15.78
CA PHE A 412 7.42 17.02 15.12
C PHE A 412 6.09 16.44 14.65
N VAL A 413 5.08 16.43 15.51
CA VAL A 413 3.70 16.12 15.09
C VAL A 413 3.09 17.40 14.54
N ARG A 414 2.91 17.45 13.22
CA ARG A 414 2.36 18.63 12.53
C ARG A 414 0.85 18.63 12.54
N ASP A 415 0.25 17.47 12.32
CA ASP A 415 -1.19 17.30 12.36
C ASP A 415 -1.57 15.86 12.74
N HIS A 416 -2.84 15.68 13.11
CA HIS A 416 -3.41 14.42 13.56
C HIS A 416 -4.89 14.34 13.22
N HIS A 417 -5.33 13.17 12.77
CA HIS A 417 -6.74 12.88 12.51
C HIS A 417 -7.15 11.56 13.20
N ALA A 418 -8.18 11.62 14.03
CA ALA A 418 -8.73 10.44 14.72
C ALA A 418 -9.75 9.69 13.87
N GLY A 419 -9.88 8.38 14.07
CA GLY A 419 -10.87 7.51 13.44
C GLY A 419 -10.42 6.79 12.16
N VAL A 420 -9.21 7.06 11.69
CA VAL A 420 -8.54 6.41 10.54
C VAL A 420 -7.04 6.38 10.74
N GLY A 421 -6.30 5.51 10.05
CA GLY A 421 -4.84 5.52 10.16
C GLY A 421 -4.10 4.32 9.62
N SER A 422 -4.78 3.35 9.00
CA SER A 422 -4.09 2.21 8.39
C SER A 422 -3.19 2.66 7.24
N SER A 423 -2.36 1.76 6.73
CA SER A 423 -1.40 1.98 5.64
C SER A 423 -2.00 2.83 4.51
N PRO A 424 -1.66 4.12 4.39
CA PRO A 424 -2.34 5.05 3.50
C PRO A 424 -1.91 4.86 2.04
N ALA A 425 -2.77 5.27 1.13
CA ALA A 425 -2.46 5.54 -0.27
C ALA A 425 -2.65 7.03 -0.55
N MET A 426 -1.91 7.59 -1.51
CA MET A 426 -2.04 9.01 -1.85
C MET A 426 -2.10 9.20 -3.36
N VAL A 427 -3.04 10.04 -3.81
CA VAL A 427 -3.10 10.52 -5.19
C VAL A 427 -3.72 11.92 -5.23
N ASN A 428 -3.15 12.85 -5.99
CA ASN A 428 -3.68 14.21 -6.22
C ASN A 428 -4.08 14.94 -4.93
N GLY A 429 -3.14 15.15 -3.99
CA GLY A 429 -3.42 15.91 -2.77
C GLY A 429 -4.42 15.22 -1.83
N ARG A 430 -4.71 13.92 -2.04
CA ARG A 430 -5.67 13.17 -1.23
C ARG A 430 -5.05 11.92 -0.66
N LEU A 431 -5.30 11.69 0.62
CA LEU A 431 -4.94 10.48 1.34
C LEU A 431 -6.15 9.58 1.50
N TYR A 432 -5.97 8.29 1.19
CA TYR A 432 -6.97 7.26 1.36
C TYR A 432 -6.49 6.28 2.43
N THR A 433 -7.25 6.11 3.50
CA THR A 433 -6.85 5.25 4.61
C THR A 433 -8.04 4.58 5.29
N ILE A 434 -7.82 3.36 5.77
CA ILE A 434 -8.80 2.56 6.50
C ILE A 434 -8.71 2.93 7.99
N GLY A 435 -9.87 2.97 8.64
CA GLY A 435 -10.04 3.15 10.07
C GLY A 435 -11.11 2.24 10.66
N PRO A 436 -11.33 2.29 11.99
CA PRO A 436 -12.40 1.57 12.65
C PRO A 436 -13.79 1.88 12.09
N ASN A 437 -13.96 3.09 11.53
CA ASN A 437 -15.24 3.57 11.00
C ASN A 437 -15.38 3.38 9.49
N GLY A 438 -14.42 2.78 8.79
CA GLY A 438 -14.47 2.58 7.34
C GLY A 438 -13.24 3.07 6.59
N LEU A 439 -13.35 3.20 5.28
CA LEU A 439 -12.33 3.82 4.42
C LEU A 439 -12.67 5.30 4.24
N SER A 440 -11.70 6.19 4.45
CA SER A 440 -11.90 7.63 4.25
C SER A 440 -10.93 8.23 3.25
N ALA A 441 -11.37 9.30 2.61
CA ALA A 441 -10.52 10.22 1.87
C ALA A 441 -10.30 11.50 2.68
N LEU A 442 -9.05 11.87 2.85
CA LEU A 442 -8.59 13.06 3.56
C LEU A 442 -7.88 14.00 2.57
N ALA A 443 -7.99 15.30 2.81
CA ALA A 443 -7.31 16.34 2.06
C ALA A 443 -7.03 17.57 2.94
N GLN A 444 -6.32 18.54 2.37
CA GLN A 444 -6.19 19.88 2.93
C GLN A 444 -7.40 20.71 2.52
N ARG A 445 -8.12 21.27 3.51
CA ARG A 445 -9.24 22.19 3.25
C ARG A 445 -8.77 23.35 2.36
N GLY A 446 -9.53 23.64 1.31
CA GLY A 446 -9.25 24.70 0.35
C GLY A 446 -8.37 24.30 -0.85
N ASP A 447 -7.60 23.21 -0.77
CA ASP A 447 -6.80 22.69 -1.90
C ASP A 447 -7.73 22.00 -2.91
N CYS A 448 -8.35 22.79 -3.77
CA CYS A 448 -9.35 22.30 -4.71
C CYS A 448 -8.76 21.94 -6.06
N ASN A 449 -7.52 22.36 -6.33
CA ASN A 449 -6.76 21.92 -7.49
C ASN A 449 -6.16 20.51 -7.27
N GLY A 450 -5.96 20.10 -6.00
CA GLY A 450 -5.49 18.78 -5.59
C GLY A 450 -3.98 18.61 -5.72
N ASP A 451 -3.18 19.66 -5.53
CA ASP A 451 -1.72 19.61 -5.55
C ASP A 451 -1.10 19.34 -4.16
N GLY A 452 -1.95 19.25 -3.13
CA GLY A 452 -1.57 19.01 -1.74
C GLY A 452 -1.37 20.28 -0.93
N THR A 453 -1.47 21.47 -1.55
CA THR A 453 -1.22 22.76 -0.91
C THR A 453 -2.39 23.73 -1.13
N LEU A 454 -2.62 24.63 -0.16
CA LEU A 454 -3.58 25.73 -0.32
C LEU A 454 -2.82 27.00 -0.70
N ASP A 455 -2.96 27.46 -1.94
CA ASP A 455 -2.32 28.67 -2.44
C ASP A 455 -3.17 29.46 -3.46
N GLY A 456 -2.55 30.45 -4.12
CA GLY A 456 -3.25 31.34 -5.05
C GLY A 456 -3.84 30.63 -6.28
N LEU A 457 -3.36 29.42 -6.60
CA LEU A 457 -3.86 28.60 -7.70
C LEU A 457 -5.25 28.02 -7.41
N ASP A 458 -5.62 27.88 -6.13
CA ASP A 458 -6.93 27.37 -5.72
C ASP A 458 -8.06 28.38 -5.90
N ILE A 459 -7.75 29.69 -5.97
CA ILE A 459 -8.77 30.75 -6.05
C ILE A 459 -9.70 30.53 -7.24
N ALA A 460 -9.14 30.21 -8.41
CA ALA A 460 -9.93 30.04 -9.63
C ALA A 460 -10.90 28.87 -9.52
N CYS A 461 -10.44 27.75 -8.96
CA CYS A 461 -11.26 26.57 -8.77
C CYS A 461 -12.29 26.78 -7.63
N PHE A 462 -11.93 27.45 -6.53
CA PHE A 462 -12.87 27.81 -5.47
C PHE A 462 -14.04 28.65 -6.02
N VAL A 463 -13.73 29.69 -6.80
CA VAL A 463 -14.74 30.55 -7.44
C VAL A 463 -15.60 29.76 -8.43
N ASP A 464 -14.99 28.87 -9.21
CA ASP A 464 -15.74 28.02 -10.15
C ASP A 464 -16.76 27.14 -9.42
N ARG A 465 -16.35 26.44 -8.34
CA ARG A 465 -17.24 25.59 -7.54
C ARG A 465 -18.33 26.38 -6.84
N LEU A 466 -18.00 27.57 -6.34
CA LEU A 466 -18.96 28.46 -5.70
C LEU A 466 -20.05 28.92 -6.68
N LEU A 467 -19.70 29.20 -7.94
CA LEU A 467 -20.63 29.74 -8.94
C LEU A 467 -21.42 28.66 -9.69
N HIS A 468 -20.83 27.48 -9.90
CA HIS A 468 -21.41 26.43 -10.75
C HIS A 468 -21.90 25.21 -9.98
N GLY A 469 -21.73 25.19 -8.65
CA GLY A 469 -22.14 24.11 -7.77
C GLY A 469 -20.98 23.16 -7.43
N ALA A 470 -21.09 22.57 -6.24
CA ALA A 470 -20.09 21.69 -5.64
C ALA A 470 -20.62 20.24 -5.57
N SER A 471 -19.73 19.26 -5.83
CA SER A 471 -19.97 17.88 -5.40
C SER A 471 -19.89 17.78 -3.87
N ILE A 472 -20.27 16.62 -3.29
CA ILE A 472 -20.16 16.40 -1.84
C ILE A 472 -18.71 16.61 -1.35
N ALA A 473 -17.72 16.12 -2.11
CA ALA A 473 -16.33 16.32 -1.76
C ALA A 473 -15.88 17.77 -1.95
N ASP A 474 -16.35 18.47 -2.98
CA ASP A 474 -16.06 19.90 -3.15
C ASP A 474 -16.64 20.70 -1.98
N THR A 475 -17.86 20.39 -1.53
CA THR A 475 -18.45 21.01 -0.34
C THR A 475 -17.61 20.72 0.89
N ALA A 476 -17.24 19.46 1.16
CA ALA A 476 -16.42 19.12 2.32
C ALA A 476 -15.05 19.84 2.34
N LEU A 477 -14.51 20.09 1.15
CA LEU A 477 -13.23 20.74 0.91
C LEU A 477 -13.28 22.27 0.96
N LEU A 478 -14.39 22.87 0.55
CA LEU A 478 -14.51 24.32 0.32
C LEU A 478 -15.54 25.02 1.24
N ASP A 479 -16.32 24.28 2.02
CA ASP A 479 -17.17 24.82 3.08
C ASP A 479 -16.28 25.15 4.29
N PHE A 480 -15.91 26.43 4.42
CA PHE A 480 -15.09 26.92 5.53
C PHE A 480 -15.92 27.28 6.76
N THR A 481 -17.23 27.46 6.61
CA THR A 481 -18.15 27.72 7.74
C THR A 481 -18.61 26.44 8.44
N LEU A 482 -18.43 25.28 7.79
CA LEU A 482 -18.84 23.95 8.25
C LEU A 482 -20.36 23.81 8.44
N ASP A 483 -21.16 24.55 7.67
CA ASP A 483 -22.62 24.50 7.72
C ASP A 483 -23.24 23.46 6.77
N GLY A 484 -22.41 22.81 5.95
CA GLY A 484 -22.76 21.78 5.00
C GLY A 484 -23.08 22.29 3.60
N VAL A 485 -22.91 23.59 3.31
CA VAL A 485 -23.15 24.18 1.99
C VAL A 485 -22.03 25.14 1.58
N LEU A 486 -21.56 25.04 0.32
CA LEU A 486 -20.62 26.02 -0.23
C LEU A 486 -21.37 27.29 -0.65
N THR A 487 -21.13 28.40 0.04
CA THR A 487 -21.79 29.69 -0.20
C THR A 487 -20.80 30.86 -0.15
N VAL A 488 -21.28 32.09 -0.40
CA VAL A 488 -20.45 33.30 -0.34
C VAL A 488 -19.93 33.57 1.09
N ASP A 489 -20.57 33.02 2.11
CA ASP A 489 -20.16 33.18 3.51
C ASP A 489 -18.86 32.42 3.82
N ASP A 490 -18.43 31.49 2.97
CA ASP A 490 -17.14 30.80 3.05
C ASP A 490 -15.95 31.66 2.59
N VAL A 491 -16.20 32.66 1.73
CA VAL A 491 -15.14 33.48 1.09
C VAL A 491 -14.21 34.14 2.11
N PRO A 492 -14.69 34.81 3.18
CA PRO A 492 -13.80 35.46 4.14
C PRO A 492 -12.88 34.47 4.85
N ALA A 493 -13.39 33.29 5.21
CA ALA A 493 -12.62 32.26 5.90
C ALA A 493 -11.60 31.61 4.95
N PHE A 494 -11.99 31.28 3.71
CA PHE A 494 -11.06 30.82 2.67
C PHE A 494 -9.90 31.81 2.47
N VAL A 495 -10.19 33.11 2.30
CA VAL A 495 -9.15 34.15 2.14
C VAL A 495 -8.26 34.26 3.38
N THR A 496 -8.84 34.14 4.58
CA THR A 496 -8.09 34.17 5.84
C THR A 496 -7.09 33.02 5.92
N THR A 497 -7.54 31.79 5.62
CA THR A 497 -6.67 30.60 5.61
C THR A 497 -5.62 30.69 4.51
N LEU A 498 -5.99 31.11 3.30
CA LEU A 498 -5.09 31.28 2.17
C LEU A 498 -3.92 32.25 2.46
N LEU A 499 -4.19 33.33 3.20
CA LEU A 499 -3.18 34.32 3.56
C LEU A 499 -2.32 33.92 4.76
N GLY A 500 -2.56 32.74 5.36
CA GLY A 500 -1.89 32.31 6.58
C GLY A 500 -2.17 33.23 7.78
N ALA A 501 -3.28 33.96 7.74
CA ALA A 501 -3.69 34.92 8.77
C ALA A 501 -4.58 34.22 9.80
N SER A 502 -4.09 33.14 10.42
CA SER A 502 -4.80 32.37 11.44
C SER A 502 -4.20 32.54 12.83
#